data_AF-A0ABD5S716-F1
#
_entry.id   AF-A0ABD5S716-F1
#
_cell.length_a   1.000
_cell.length_b   1.000
_cell.length_c   1.000
_cell.angle_alpha   90.00
_cell.angle_beta   90.00
_cell.angle_gamma   90.00
#
_symmetry.space_group_name_H-M   'P 1'
#
loop_
_entity.id
_entity.type
_entity.pdbx_description
1 polymer ?
#
loop_
_entity_poly.entity_id
_entity_poly.type
_entity_poly.pdbx_seq_one_letter_code
_entity_poly.pdbx_strand_id
1 'polypeptide(L)'
;GRFAARYRDLCAKLAEVYGVDYGTDGDLVVLGGEGILGLEAAIASLVEPGDRVLCVSNGLYGDGFADFVESYGGEPVVVGTDYGTELDVEGVAEALDGAGDSASESASGSVSGSASQSASGSESTSFDLATMVHCETPTGTLNDLDPVLDLLEERGVLSVVDAVSSLGGAPVPADRIDVCLGASQKCFSAPPGLTTASVS
;
A
#
# COMPACT_ATOMS: atom_id res chain seq x y z
N GLY A 1 -6.87 -30.58 12.26
CA GLY A 1 -7.32 -30.55 13.67
C GLY A 1 -8.46 -29.57 13.88
N ARG A 2 -9.13 -29.57 15.04
CA ARG A 2 -10.28 -28.69 15.35
C ARG A 2 -9.98 -27.20 15.16
N PHE A 3 -8.74 -26.78 15.45
CA PHE A 3 -8.29 -25.41 15.22
C PHE A 3 -8.30 -25.03 13.73
N ALA A 4 -7.61 -25.79 12.88
CA ALA A 4 -7.54 -25.53 11.43
C ALA A 4 -8.92 -25.51 10.74
N ALA A 5 -9.89 -26.27 11.23
CA ALA A 5 -11.26 -26.19 10.72
C ALA A 5 -11.94 -24.85 11.07
N ARG A 6 -11.76 -24.36 12.30
CA ARG A 6 -12.28 -23.06 12.73
C ARG A 6 -11.60 -21.89 12.06
N TYR A 7 -10.28 -21.97 11.88
CA TYR A 7 -9.51 -20.94 11.20
C TYR A 7 -10.00 -20.77 9.76
N ARG A 8 -10.17 -21.87 9.01
CA ARG A 8 -10.72 -21.82 7.65
C ARG A 8 -12.16 -21.29 7.61
N ASP A 9 -13.01 -21.68 8.56
CA ASP A 9 -14.37 -21.15 8.68
C ASP A 9 -14.38 -19.64 8.98
N LEU A 10 -13.44 -19.15 9.80
CA LEU A 10 -13.24 -17.73 10.05
C LEU A 10 -12.79 -17.01 8.77
N CYS A 11 -11.77 -17.51 8.07
CA CYS A 11 -11.29 -16.92 6.82
C CYS A 11 -12.39 -16.84 5.75
N ALA A 12 -13.21 -17.90 5.61
CA ALA A 12 -14.33 -17.90 4.67
C ALA A 12 -15.37 -16.81 5.01
N LYS A 13 -15.69 -16.60 6.29
CA LYS A 13 -16.60 -15.51 6.71
C LYS A 13 -15.98 -14.13 6.55
N LEU A 14 -14.68 -14.00 6.79
CA LEU A 14 -13.97 -12.75 6.53
C LEU A 14 -13.97 -12.43 5.04
N ALA A 15 -13.80 -13.42 4.17
CA ALA A 15 -13.87 -13.23 2.72
C ALA A 15 -15.20 -12.58 2.28
N GLU A 16 -16.32 -12.97 2.89
CA GLU A 16 -17.63 -12.32 2.65
C GLU A 16 -17.64 -10.84 3.10
N VAL A 17 -16.92 -10.50 4.18
CA VAL A 17 -16.81 -9.11 4.67
C VAL A 17 -15.90 -8.26 3.79
N TYR A 18 -14.81 -8.86 3.30
CA TYR A 18 -13.90 -8.22 2.33
C TYR A 18 -14.53 -8.13 0.94
N GLY A 19 -15.46 -9.03 0.59
CA GLY A 19 -16.01 -9.10 -0.76
C GLY A 19 -15.07 -9.79 -1.76
N VAL A 20 -14.23 -10.72 -1.30
CA VAL A 20 -13.21 -11.39 -2.13
C VAL A 20 -13.44 -12.89 -2.23
N ASP A 21 -12.97 -13.49 -3.32
CA ASP A 21 -13.05 -14.94 -3.56
C ASP A 21 -11.90 -15.69 -2.85
N TYR A 22 -12.20 -16.26 -1.68
CA TYR A 22 -11.22 -16.99 -0.88
C TYR A 22 -10.94 -18.40 -1.40
N GLY A 23 -9.67 -18.69 -1.66
CA GLY A 23 -9.19 -20.03 -2.03
C GLY A 23 -9.10 -20.31 -3.53
N THR A 24 -9.32 -19.31 -4.39
CA THR A 24 -8.95 -19.34 -5.81
C THR A 24 -7.81 -18.38 -6.10
N ASP A 25 -8.06 -17.08 -5.89
CA ASP A 25 -7.19 -15.99 -6.34
C ASP A 25 -6.68 -15.13 -5.19
N GLY A 26 -7.27 -15.25 -3.99
CA GLY A 26 -6.81 -14.54 -2.80
C GLY A 26 -6.81 -15.40 -1.52
N ASP A 27 -5.85 -15.09 -0.64
CA ASP A 27 -5.70 -15.67 0.69
C ASP A 27 -6.17 -14.69 1.78
N LEU A 28 -6.88 -15.22 2.78
CA LEU A 28 -7.24 -14.49 4.00
C LEU A 28 -6.35 -14.95 5.15
N VAL A 29 -5.57 -14.02 5.69
CA VAL A 29 -4.69 -14.25 6.83
C VAL A 29 -5.15 -13.48 8.06
N VAL A 30 -4.97 -14.08 9.24
CA VAL A 30 -5.25 -13.45 10.53
C VAL A 30 -3.97 -13.47 11.37
N LEU A 31 -3.45 -12.29 11.67
CA LEU A 31 -2.23 -12.10 12.47
C LEU A 31 -2.60 -11.80 13.92
N GLY A 32 -1.77 -12.29 14.85
CA GLY A 32 -1.90 -11.98 16.27
C GLY A 32 -1.27 -10.63 16.60
N GLY A 33 -2.04 -9.56 16.50
CA GLY A 33 -1.62 -8.19 16.83
C GLY A 33 -2.69 -7.17 16.47
N GLU A 34 -2.47 -5.91 16.80
CA GLU A 34 -3.35 -4.81 16.41
C GLU A 34 -3.14 -4.42 14.94
N GLY A 35 -4.07 -3.67 14.34
CA GLY A 35 -4.02 -3.30 12.91
C GLY A 35 -2.67 -2.76 12.42
N ILE A 36 -1.94 -2.04 13.27
CA ILE A 36 -0.59 -1.54 12.97
C ILE A 36 0.41 -2.65 12.60
N LEU A 37 0.27 -3.86 13.18
CA LEU A 37 1.06 -5.03 12.82
C LEU A 37 0.83 -5.43 11.36
N GLY A 38 -0.38 -5.21 10.82
CA GLY A 38 -0.69 -5.49 9.43
C GLY A 38 0.08 -4.59 8.48
N LEU A 39 0.11 -3.29 8.80
CA LEU A 39 0.84 -2.30 8.01
C LEU A 39 2.34 -2.61 8.02
N GLU A 40 2.91 -2.81 9.21
CA GLU A 40 4.32 -3.18 9.37
C GLU A 40 4.64 -4.49 8.65
N ALA A 41 3.82 -5.53 8.82
CA ALA A 41 4.05 -6.83 8.19
C ALA A 41 3.95 -6.78 6.66
N ALA A 42 3.04 -5.97 6.10
CA ALA A 42 2.94 -5.78 4.66
C ALA A 42 4.22 -5.16 4.11
N ILE A 43 4.67 -4.04 4.70
CA ILE A 43 5.91 -3.36 4.29
C ILE A 43 7.13 -4.27 4.48
N ALA A 44 7.28 -4.90 5.64
CA ALA A 44 8.39 -5.80 5.94
C ALA A 44 8.48 -7.01 5.00
N SER A 45 7.37 -7.40 4.37
CA SER A 45 7.32 -8.55 3.46
C SER A 45 7.50 -8.17 1.99
N LEU A 46 7.20 -6.93 1.62
CA LEU A 46 7.16 -6.47 0.23
C LEU A 46 8.28 -5.49 -0.13
N VAL A 47 8.99 -4.92 0.86
CA VAL A 47 10.01 -3.90 0.64
C VAL A 47 11.40 -4.46 0.97
N GLU A 48 12.30 -4.38 -0.01
CA GLU A 48 13.73 -4.60 0.17
C GLU A 48 14.49 -3.25 0.29
N PRO A 49 15.71 -3.24 0.88
CA PRO A 49 16.49 -2.01 0.97
C PRO A 49 16.80 -1.40 -0.41
N GLY A 50 16.44 -0.13 -0.59
CA GLY A 50 16.56 0.61 -1.85
C GLY A 50 15.33 0.57 -2.74
N ASP A 51 14.30 -0.21 -2.41
CA ASP A 51 13.04 -0.19 -3.15
C ASP A 51 12.33 1.14 -2.97
N ARG A 52 11.83 1.70 -4.08
CA ARG A 52 11.04 2.93 -4.05
C ARG A 52 9.57 2.58 -3.88
N VAL A 53 8.94 3.20 -2.88
CA VAL A 53 7.52 2.96 -2.55
C VAL A 53 6.75 4.27 -2.66
N LEU A 54 5.67 4.27 -3.44
CA LEU A 54 4.79 5.43 -3.54
C LEU A 54 3.84 5.49 -2.34
N CYS A 55 4.02 6.44 -1.43
CA CYS A 55 3.16 6.60 -0.27
C CYS A 55 2.13 7.70 -0.53
N VAL A 56 0.87 7.31 -0.77
CA VAL A 56 -0.23 8.27 -0.98
C VAL A 56 -0.80 8.68 0.37
N SER A 57 -0.70 9.97 0.71
CA SER A 57 -1.05 10.47 2.04
C SER A 57 -1.96 11.70 2.02
N ASN A 58 -2.94 11.72 2.92
CA ASN A 58 -3.74 12.90 3.26
C ASN A 58 -4.03 12.94 4.77
N GLY A 59 -3.15 12.33 5.58
CA GLY A 59 -3.37 12.15 7.00
C GLY A 59 -2.24 11.40 7.70
N LEU A 60 -2.45 11.16 9.00
CA LEU A 60 -1.43 10.62 9.89
C LEU A 60 -1.04 9.18 9.55
N TYR A 61 -2.01 8.36 9.12
CA TYR A 61 -1.75 6.96 8.82
C TYR A 61 -1.08 6.80 7.45
N GLY A 62 -1.43 7.66 6.49
CA GLY A 62 -0.75 7.76 5.19
C GLY A 62 0.72 8.11 5.36
N ASP A 63 1.02 9.12 6.19
CA ASP A 63 2.40 9.48 6.54
C ASP A 63 3.11 8.33 7.27
N GLY A 64 2.40 7.61 8.14
CA GLY A 64 2.95 6.48 8.88
C GLY A 64 3.43 5.32 8.00
N PHE A 65 2.91 5.15 6.78
CA PHE A 65 3.47 4.17 5.83
C PHE A 65 4.89 4.52 5.41
N ALA A 66 5.20 5.81 5.20
CA ALA A 66 6.54 6.24 4.82
C ALA A 66 7.56 5.90 5.92
N ASP A 67 7.19 6.10 7.19
CA ASP A 67 8.03 5.73 8.34
C ASP A 67 8.37 4.23 8.36
N PHE A 68 7.39 3.36 8.02
CA PHE A 68 7.64 1.92 7.90
C PHE A 68 8.57 1.60 6.73
N VAL A 69 8.35 2.20 5.56
CA VAL A 69 9.20 1.99 4.39
C VAL A 69 10.65 2.33 4.71
N GLU A 70 10.91 3.50 5.31
CA GLU A 70 12.26 3.90 5.73
C GLU A 70 12.86 2.93 6.77
N SER A 71 12.05 2.48 7.73
CA SER A 71 12.49 1.56 8.77
C SER A 71 12.97 0.20 8.23
N TYR A 72 12.45 -0.22 7.08
CA TYR A 72 12.88 -1.43 6.37
C TYR A 72 13.91 -1.17 5.25
N GLY A 73 14.38 0.07 5.12
CA GLY A 73 15.44 0.47 4.19
C GLY A 73 14.95 0.82 2.79
N GLY A 74 13.64 0.86 2.56
CA GLY A 74 13.06 1.40 1.33
C GLY A 74 13.13 2.93 1.29
N GLU A 75 12.81 3.47 0.13
CA GLU A 75 12.79 4.90 -0.17
C GLU A 75 11.35 5.36 -0.43
N PRO A 76 10.67 5.97 0.56
CA PRO A 76 9.31 6.44 0.33
C PRO A 76 9.32 7.68 -0.57
N VAL A 77 8.44 7.68 -1.56
CA VAL A 77 8.06 8.88 -2.33
C VAL A 77 6.65 9.25 -1.90
N VAL A 78 6.54 10.28 -1.07
CA VAL A 78 5.26 10.73 -0.55
C VAL A 78 4.59 11.66 -1.56
N VAL A 79 3.39 11.29 -2.00
CA VAL A 79 2.48 12.16 -2.75
C VAL A 79 1.26 12.39 -1.88
N GLY A 80 0.94 13.65 -1.61
CA GLY A 80 -0.12 13.91 -0.66
C GLY A 80 -0.67 15.31 -0.64
N THR A 81 -1.78 15.43 0.07
CA THR A 81 -2.54 16.67 0.27
C THR A 81 -2.59 17.05 1.75
N ASP A 82 -3.20 18.22 2.03
CA ASP A 82 -3.44 18.64 3.40
C ASP A 82 -4.34 17.64 4.15
N TYR A 83 -4.12 17.52 5.46
CA TYR A 83 -4.88 16.60 6.29
C TYR A 83 -6.39 16.86 6.21
N GLY A 84 -7.13 15.80 5.91
CA GLY A 84 -8.58 15.84 5.84
C GLY A 84 -9.15 16.25 4.48
N THR A 85 -8.30 16.43 3.47
CA THR A 85 -8.70 16.70 2.07
C THR A 85 -8.64 15.42 1.23
N GLU A 86 -8.99 15.48 -0.05
CA GLU A 86 -9.02 14.31 -0.94
C GLU A 86 -7.61 13.86 -1.35
N LEU A 87 -7.45 12.64 -1.87
CA LEU A 87 -6.17 12.15 -2.40
C LEU A 87 -5.74 12.94 -3.64
N ASP A 88 -4.43 13.16 -3.80
CA ASP A 88 -3.86 13.82 -4.98
C ASP A 88 -3.72 12.87 -6.16
N VAL A 89 -4.82 12.61 -6.88
CA VAL A 89 -4.83 11.70 -8.03
C VAL A 89 -3.91 12.19 -9.15
N GLU A 90 -3.85 13.51 -9.38
CA GLU A 90 -2.99 14.11 -10.41
C GLU A 90 -1.51 13.94 -10.03
N GLY A 91 -1.13 14.26 -8.79
CA GLY A 91 0.23 14.06 -8.31
C GLY A 91 0.65 12.59 -8.30
N VAL A 92 -0.28 11.65 -8.06
CA VAL A 92 0.00 10.22 -8.17
C VAL A 92 0.29 9.83 -9.61
N ALA A 93 -0.51 10.28 -10.57
CA ALA A 93 -0.26 10.03 -11.99
C ALA A 93 1.10 10.61 -12.42
N GLU A 94 1.41 11.84 -12.03
CA GLU A 94 2.69 12.48 -12.34
C GLU A 94 3.90 11.72 -11.76
N ALA A 95 3.81 11.26 -10.51
CA ALA A 95 4.87 10.47 -9.88
C ALA A 95 5.08 9.14 -10.61
N LEU A 96 3.99 8.45 -10.96
CA LEU A 96 3.99 7.18 -11.67
C LEU A 96 4.49 7.31 -13.13
N ASP A 97 4.31 8.47 -13.77
CA ASP A 97 4.78 8.71 -15.15
C ASP A 97 6.23 9.23 -15.19
N GLY A 98 6.63 10.09 -14.25
CA GLY A 98 8.02 10.56 -14.10
C GLY A 98 8.99 9.42 -13.75
N ALA A 99 8.45 8.33 -13.23
CA ALA A 99 9.10 7.05 -13.03
C ALA A 99 9.50 6.33 -14.34
N GLY A 100 8.91 6.68 -15.49
CA GLY A 100 9.15 6.04 -16.79
C GLY A 100 10.08 6.78 -17.75
N ASP A 101 10.41 8.05 -17.50
CA ASP A 101 10.92 8.96 -18.54
C ASP A 101 12.43 9.26 -18.54
N SER A 102 13.25 8.44 -17.89
CA SER A 102 14.72 8.60 -17.94
C SER A 102 15.40 8.02 -19.19
N ALA A 103 14.63 7.56 -20.19
CA ALA A 103 15.15 6.90 -21.40
C ALA A 103 14.93 7.69 -22.71
N SER A 104 14.98 9.02 -22.72
CA SER A 104 15.14 9.78 -23.98
C SER A 104 15.41 11.26 -23.71
N GLU A 105 16.67 11.66 -23.66
CA GLU A 105 17.21 12.78 -24.45
C GLU A 105 18.70 12.98 -24.19
N SER A 106 19.53 12.60 -25.17
CA SER A 106 20.93 13.06 -25.24
C SER A 106 21.25 13.55 -26.65
N ALA A 107 21.41 14.87 -26.78
CA ALA A 107 22.35 15.58 -27.66
C ALA A 107 22.06 17.10 -27.49
N SER A 108 22.99 18.02 -27.26
CA SER A 108 24.44 18.00 -27.45
C SER A 108 25.11 19.06 -26.56
N GLY A 109 26.27 18.72 -25.98
CA GLY A 109 27.16 19.67 -25.34
C GLY A 109 28.47 19.00 -24.93
N SER A 110 29.52 19.22 -25.73
CA SER A 110 30.84 18.63 -25.56
C SER A 110 31.71 19.39 -24.54
N VAL A 111 32.48 18.67 -23.69
CA VAL A 111 33.96 18.73 -23.51
C VAL A 111 34.43 18.42 -22.07
N SER A 112 35.27 17.38 -21.98
CA SER A 112 36.39 17.05 -21.08
C SER A 112 36.30 17.12 -19.55
N GLY A 113 36.66 16.00 -18.91
CA GLY A 113 37.19 15.95 -17.54
C GLY A 113 37.26 14.50 -17.02
N SER A 114 38.46 14.00 -16.70
CA SER A 114 38.68 12.65 -16.18
C SER A 114 38.25 12.52 -14.72
N ALA A 115 37.43 11.52 -14.38
CA ALA A 115 37.28 10.99 -13.03
C ALA A 115 36.91 9.50 -13.09
N SER A 116 37.38 8.78 -12.07
CA SER A 116 37.19 7.35 -11.81
C SER A 116 35.76 6.87 -12.05
N GLN A 117 35.62 5.83 -12.87
CA GLN A 117 34.38 5.08 -13.02
C GLN A 117 34.12 4.31 -11.71
N SER A 118 33.29 4.89 -10.84
CA SER A 118 32.52 4.12 -9.87
C SER A 118 31.22 3.73 -10.57
N ALA A 119 30.86 2.45 -10.52
CA ALA A 119 29.73 1.89 -11.23
C ALA A 119 28.44 2.65 -10.88
N SER A 120 27.86 3.32 -11.88
CA SER A 120 26.50 3.86 -11.81
C SER A 120 25.54 2.67 -11.85
N GLY A 121 25.00 2.29 -10.68
CA GLY A 121 23.76 1.53 -10.66
C GLY A 121 22.69 2.38 -11.33
N SER A 122 21.98 1.82 -12.31
CA SER A 122 20.77 2.48 -12.82
C SER A 122 19.77 2.48 -11.66
N GLU A 123 19.54 3.63 -11.04
CA GLU A 123 18.46 3.79 -10.06
C GLU A 123 17.15 3.50 -10.80
N SER A 124 16.41 2.49 -10.34
CA SER A 124 15.11 2.16 -10.89
C SER A 124 14.19 3.34 -10.64
N THR A 125 13.70 3.95 -11.70
CA THR A 125 12.76 5.06 -11.58
C THR A 125 11.33 4.57 -11.39
N SER A 126 11.04 3.26 -11.54
CA SER A 126 9.70 2.69 -11.34
C SER A 126 9.36 2.44 -9.88
N PHE A 127 8.06 2.35 -9.59
CA PHE A 127 7.52 1.86 -8.33
C PHE A 127 7.01 0.44 -8.52
N ASP A 128 7.34 -0.46 -7.60
CA ASP A 128 6.75 -1.80 -7.55
C ASP A 128 5.60 -1.87 -6.53
N LEU A 129 5.53 -0.88 -5.62
CA LEU A 129 4.59 -0.82 -4.50
C LEU A 129 4.07 0.61 -4.28
N ALA A 130 2.78 0.71 -3.97
CA ALA A 130 2.13 1.91 -3.49
C ALA A 130 1.27 1.64 -2.24
N THR A 131 1.23 2.59 -1.32
CA THR A 131 0.45 2.52 -0.08
C THR A 131 -0.60 3.61 -0.04
N MET A 132 -1.75 3.31 0.57
CA MET A 132 -2.83 4.29 0.78
C MET A 132 -3.71 3.90 1.98
N VAL A 133 -4.48 4.87 2.48
CA VAL A 133 -5.41 4.67 3.59
C VAL A 133 -6.83 4.89 3.10
N HIS A 134 -7.74 3.94 3.33
CA HIS A 134 -9.14 4.09 2.95
C HIS A 134 -9.88 5.06 3.87
N CYS A 135 -9.68 4.97 5.19
CA CYS A 135 -10.26 5.92 6.13
C CYS A 135 -9.22 6.48 7.11
N GLU A 136 -8.85 7.74 6.89
CA GLU A 136 -8.01 8.52 7.78
C GLU A 136 -8.78 8.86 9.06
N THR A 137 -8.71 7.96 10.03
CA THR A 137 -9.49 8.04 11.27
C THR A 137 -9.32 9.37 12.03
N PRO A 138 -8.12 10.00 12.13
CA PRO A 138 -7.95 11.22 12.92
C PRO A 138 -8.68 12.42 12.32
N THR A 139 -8.82 12.46 10.99
CA THR A 139 -9.52 13.52 10.26
C THR A 139 -10.97 13.14 9.96
N GLY A 140 -11.29 11.84 9.98
CA GLY A 140 -12.60 11.30 9.61
C GLY A 140 -12.82 11.24 8.10
N THR A 141 -11.75 11.37 7.30
CA THR A 141 -11.84 11.37 5.84
C THR A 141 -11.92 9.94 5.32
N LEU A 142 -12.90 9.69 4.45
CA LEU A 142 -13.04 8.45 3.70
C LEU A 142 -12.59 8.74 2.26
N ASN A 143 -11.54 8.07 1.82
CA ASN A 143 -10.91 8.29 0.52
C ASN A 143 -11.61 7.47 -0.56
N ASP A 144 -11.88 8.10 -1.71
CA ASP A 144 -12.24 7.37 -2.93
C ASP A 144 -10.96 6.79 -3.53
N LEU A 145 -10.84 5.46 -3.50
CA LEU A 145 -9.62 4.75 -3.92
C LEU A 145 -9.60 4.46 -5.42
N ASP A 146 -10.77 4.40 -6.06
CA ASP A 146 -10.90 3.90 -7.43
C ASP A 146 -9.99 4.63 -8.43
N PRO A 147 -9.89 5.97 -8.44
CA PRO A 147 -9.02 6.67 -9.39
C PRO A 147 -7.54 6.35 -9.20
N VAL A 148 -7.10 6.11 -7.95
CA VAL A 148 -5.70 5.76 -7.68
C VAL A 148 -5.46 4.30 -8.04
N LEU A 149 -6.38 3.39 -7.71
CA LEU A 149 -6.30 1.97 -8.07
C LEU A 149 -6.24 1.78 -9.60
N ASP A 150 -7.04 2.53 -10.36
CA ASP A 150 -6.98 2.53 -11.83
C ASP A 150 -5.55 2.83 -12.33
N LEU A 151 -4.91 3.85 -11.78
CA LEU A 151 -3.55 4.26 -12.17
C LEU A 151 -2.49 3.19 -11.83
N LEU A 152 -2.64 2.54 -10.67
CA LEU A 152 -1.73 1.49 -10.20
C LEU A 152 -1.87 0.22 -11.04
N GLU A 153 -3.10 -0.22 -11.31
CA GLU A 153 -3.40 -1.39 -12.14
C GLU A 153 -2.86 -1.21 -13.58
N GLU A 154 -3.05 -0.04 -14.17
CA GLU A 154 -2.53 0.29 -15.51
C GLU A 154 -1.01 0.17 -15.62
N ARG A 155 -0.30 0.36 -14.51
CA ARG A 155 1.17 0.41 -14.43
C ARG A 155 1.78 -0.82 -13.77
N GLY A 156 0.95 -1.76 -13.32
CA GLY A 156 1.38 -2.99 -12.64
C GLY A 156 2.05 -2.73 -11.29
N VAL A 157 1.62 -1.69 -10.56
CA VAL A 157 2.13 -1.35 -9.23
C VAL A 157 1.24 -2.00 -8.18
N LEU A 158 1.84 -2.73 -7.23
CA LEU A 158 1.09 -3.40 -6.16
C LEU A 158 0.54 -2.38 -5.17
N SER A 159 -0.66 -2.63 -4.66
CA SER A 159 -1.38 -1.77 -3.73
C SER A 159 -1.46 -2.36 -2.32
N VAL A 160 -1.08 -1.58 -1.32
CA VAL A 160 -1.29 -1.89 0.11
C VAL A 160 -2.22 -0.85 0.70
N VAL A 161 -3.39 -1.29 1.17
CA VAL A 161 -4.44 -0.40 1.66
C VAL A 161 -4.73 -0.65 3.14
N ASP A 162 -4.62 0.41 3.94
CA ASP A 162 -5.17 0.42 5.29
C ASP A 162 -6.70 0.67 5.25
N ALA A 163 -7.47 -0.38 5.45
CA ALA A 163 -8.92 -0.32 5.63
C ALA A 163 -9.35 -0.65 7.07
N VAL A 164 -8.44 -0.55 8.05
CA VAL A 164 -8.67 -0.96 9.45
C VAL A 164 -9.91 -0.30 10.06
N SER A 165 -10.12 0.99 9.80
CA SER A 165 -11.22 1.78 10.36
C SER A 165 -12.50 1.80 9.50
N SER A 166 -12.46 1.25 8.29
CA SER A 166 -13.56 1.30 7.31
C SER A 166 -14.14 -0.06 6.96
N LEU A 167 -13.33 -1.13 6.97
CA LEU A 167 -13.76 -2.47 6.60
C LEU A 167 -14.93 -2.96 7.48
N GLY A 168 -16.04 -3.34 6.85
CA GLY A 168 -17.28 -3.72 7.50
C GLY A 168 -18.15 -2.55 8.00
N GLY A 169 -17.66 -1.31 7.90
CA GLY A 169 -18.40 -0.08 8.17
C GLY A 169 -18.74 0.74 6.91
N ALA A 170 -17.94 0.61 5.86
CA ALA A 170 -18.12 1.21 4.54
C ALA A 170 -17.74 0.21 3.44
N PRO A 171 -18.26 0.37 2.19
CA PRO A 171 -17.79 -0.41 1.05
C PRO A 171 -16.28 -0.22 0.84
N VAL A 172 -15.55 -1.30 0.68
CA VAL A 172 -14.12 -1.30 0.36
C VAL A 172 -13.94 -2.13 -0.92
N PRO A 173 -13.27 -1.65 -1.96
CA PRO A 173 -13.03 -2.40 -3.20
C PRO A 173 -11.88 -3.40 -3.02
N ALA A 174 -11.98 -4.30 -2.03
CA ALA A 174 -10.87 -5.17 -1.63
C ALA A 174 -10.52 -6.23 -2.68
N ASP A 175 -11.40 -6.50 -3.65
CA ASP A 175 -11.15 -7.34 -4.81
C ASP A 175 -10.21 -6.69 -5.84
N ARG A 176 -9.96 -5.38 -5.71
CA ARG A 176 -9.02 -4.60 -6.53
C ARG A 176 -7.72 -4.28 -5.80
N ILE A 177 -7.55 -4.76 -4.58
CA ILE A 177 -6.44 -4.39 -3.70
C ILE A 177 -5.57 -5.62 -3.44
N ASP A 178 -4.28 -5.52 -3.73
CA ASP A 178 -3.32 -6.63 -3.57
C ASP A 178 -3.13 -7.01 -2.09
N VAL A 179 -3.05 -6.03 -1.20
CA VAL A 179 -3.03 -6.25 0.26
C VAL A 179 -4.00 -5.31 0.96
N CYS A 180 -5.18 -5.82 1.32
CA CYS A 180 -6.21 -5.06 2.03
C CYS A 180 -6.18 -5.39 3.53
N LEU A 181 -5.87 -4.40 4.37
CA LEU A 181 -5.66 -4.57 5.81
C LEU A 181 -6.91 -4.20 6.62
N GLY A 182 -7.22 -5.02 7.63
CA GLY A 182 -8.33 -4.85 8.56
C GLY A 182 -7.92 -5.18 10.00
N ALA A 183 -8.76 -4.87 10.98
CA ALA A 183 -8.50 -5.23 12.38
C ALA A 183 -9.78 -5.45 13.20
N SER A 184 -9.64 -6.16 14.32
CA SER A 184 -10.75 -6.51 15.20
C SER A 184 -11.37 -5.32 15.96
N GLN A 185 -10.57 -4.30 16.29
CA GLN A 185 -10.94 -3.24 17.24
C GLN A 185 -11.60 -1.98 16.67
N LYS A 186 -12.12 -2.04 15.45
CA LYS A 186 -12.82 -0.93 14.81
C LYS A 186 -14.26 -1.33 14.51
N CYS A 187 -14.67 -1.37 13.24
CA CYS A 187 -16.03 -1.70 12.83
C CYS A 187 -16.48 -3.09 13.33
N PHE A 188 -15.54 -4.04 13.47
CA PHE A 188 -15.85 -5.37 14.00
C PHE A 188 -16.21 -5.39 15.48
N SER A 189 -15.98 -4.29 16.21
CA SER A 189 -16.33 -4.13 17.63
C SER A 189 -15.84 -5.25 18.55
N ALA A 190 -14.70 -5.85 18.22
CA ALA A 190 -14.04 -6.87 19.02
C ALA A 190 -12.84 -6.25 19.78
N PRO A 191 -12.29 -6.91 20.82
CA PRO A 191 -11.10 -6.42 21.49
C PRO A 191 -9.91 -6.29 20.52
N PRO A 192 -8.97 -5.35 20.77
CA PRO A 192 -7.73 -5.27 20.02
C PRO A 192 -6.90 -6.54 20.19
N GLY A 193 -6.21 -6.92 19.11
CA GLY A 193 -5.27 -8.04 19.12
C GLY A 193 -5.37 -9.00 17.94
N LEU A 194 -6.24 -8.74 16.94
CA LEU A 194 -6.19 -9.43 15.66
C LEU A 194 -6.17 -8.44 14.49
N THR A 195 -5.24 -8.66 13.58
CA THR A 195 -5.20 -8.06 12.24
C THR A 195 -5.73 -9.08 11.27
N THR A 196 -6.54 -8.64 10.32
CA THR A 196 -6.97 -9.45 9.18
C THR A 196 -6.38 -8.84 7.91
N ALA A 197 -6.00 -9.67 6.95
CA ALA A 197 -5.58 -9.18 5.65
C ALA A 197 -6.09 -10.09 4.54
N SER A 198 -6.61 -9.49 3.48
CA SER A 198 -6.74 -10.14 2.17
C SER A 198 -5.43 -9.90 1.42
N VAL A 199 -4.92 -10.94 0.77
CA VAL A 199 -3.72 -10.91 -0.07
C VAL A 199 -4.05 -11.61 -1.39
N SER A 200 -3.84 -10.95 -2.54
CA SER A 200 -4.10 -11.49 -3.88
C SER A 200 -2.93 -11.27 -4.83
#